data_AF-A0A453QHI8-F1
#
_entry.id   AF-A0A453QHI8-F1
#
_cell.length_a   1.000
_cell.length_b   1.000
_cell.length_c   1.000
_cell.angle_alpha   90.00
_cell.angle_beta   90.00
_cell.angle_gamma   90.00
#
_symmetry.space_group_name_H-M   'P 1'
#
loop_
_entity.id
_entity.type
_entity.pdbx_description
1 polymer ?
#
loop_
_entity_poly.entity_id
_entity_poly.type
_entity_poly.pdbx_seq_one_letter_code
_entity_poly.pdbx_strand_id
1 'polypeptide(L)'
;EERPEFSPPAGFAPPVPKRFAVKDGQLASVAGAALALPFRLGTGLFVLGYSVSLVSADKIPSDQYSLEFLGLKVKETSKIDQCRRPEKPIEIYEFEGCPFCRKVREMVSVLDLDVLFYPCPQKGPTFRPKVLEMGGKKQFPYMVCKNSSPVLWFVRLYVIATISNFTYLSNVVSELCSDKQA
;
A
#
# COMPACT_ATOMS: atom_id res chain seq x y z
N GLU A 1 30.87 34.47 -20.72
CA GLU A 1 30.75 33.15 -21.38
C GLU A 1 29.93 33.27 -22.65
N GLU A 2 30.55 33.25 -23.83
CA GLU A 2 29.83 33.07 -25.10
C GLU A 2 29.45 31.59 -25.25
N ARG A 3 28.18 31.31 -25.57
CA ARG A 3 27.72 29.93 -25.78
C ARG A 3 28.34 29.39 -27.08
N PRO A 4 28.97 28.21 -27.08
CA PRO A 4 29.52 27.63 -28.30
C PRO A 4 28.40 27.39 -29.31
N GLU A 5 28.61 27.85 -30.55
CA GLU A 5 27.66 27.73 -31.65
C GLU A 5 27.66 26.28 -32.16
N PHE A 6 26.56 25.57 -31.93
CA PHE A 6 26.41 24.16 -32.31
C PHE A 6 25.97 24.06 -33.76
N SER A 7 26.91 23.86 -34.68
CA SER A 7 26.62 23.55 -36.08
C SER A 7 26.66 22.04 -36.32
N PRO A 8 25.75 21.49 -37.16
CA PRO A 8 25.80 20.09 -37.52
C PRO A 8 27.07 19.77 -38.32
N PRO A 9 27.64 18.56 -38.19
CA PRO A 9 28.84 18.16 -38.92
C PRO A 9 28.61 18.18 -40.44
N ALA A 10 29.69 18.45 -41.19
CA ALA A 10 29.62 18.55 -42.65
C ALA A 10 29.04 17.27 -43.27
N GLY A 11 27.94 17.40 -44.02
CA GLY A 11 27.23 16.27 -44.64
C GLY A 11 26.05 15.70 -43.83
N PHE A 12 25.70 16.28 -42.68
CA PHE A 12 24.51 15.87 -41.93
C PHE A 12 23.22 16.35 -42.64
N ALA A 13 22.53 15.41 -43.29
CA ALA A 13 21.18 15.64 -43.79
C ALA A 13 20.17 15.35 -42.67
N PRO A 14 19.42 16.34 -42.15
CA PRO A 14 18.43 16.10 -41.11
C PRO A 14 17.34 15.16 -41.65
N PRO A 15 17.00 14.09 -40.92
CA PRO A 15 15.93 13.19 -41.37
C PRO A 15 14.60 13.93 -41.36
N VAL A 16 13.75 13.65 -42.35
CA VAL A 16 12.38 14.20 -42.40
C VAL A 16 11.64 13.76 -41.13
N PRO A 17 11.00 14.68 -40.39
CA PRO A 17 10.26 14.32 -39.19
C PRO A 17 9.16 13.31 -39.52
N LYS A 18 9.22 12.15 -38.88
CA LYS A 18 8.19 11.10 -38.95
C LYS A 18 7.47 11.00 -37.62
N ARG A 19 6.19 10.63 -37.65
CA ARG A 19 5.45 10.29 -36.42
C ARG A 19 6.10 9.07 -35.78
N PHE A 20 5.94 8.96 -34.46
CA PHE A 20 6.39 7.80 -33.71
C PHE A 20 5.79 6.53 -34.34
N ALA A 21 6.65 5.60 -34.75
CA ALA A 21 6.27 4.33 -35.34
C ALA A 21 7.10 3.23 -34.66
N VAL A 22 6.45 2.11 -34.34
CA VAL A 22 7.15 0.93 -33.84
C VAL A 22 7.97 0.35 -34.99
N LYS A 23 9.25 0.06 -34.74
CA LYS A 23 10.12 -0.60 -35.72
C LYS A 23 9.53 -1.94 -36.15
N ASP A 24 9.58 -2.25 -37.44
CA ASP A 24 9.12 -3.55 -37.96
C ASP A 24 9.82 -4.70 -37.22
N GLY A 25 9.03 -5.68 -36.76
CA GLY A 25 9.50 -6.79 -35.93
C GLY A 25 9.59 -6.52 -34.42
N GLN A 26 9.37 -5.28 -33.94
CA GLN A 26 9.34 -4.94 -32.51
C GLN A 26 7.91 -4.84 -31.93
N LEU A 27 6.87 -5.21 -32.69
CA LEU A 27 5.50 -5.16 -32.19
C LEU A 27 5.28 -6.07 -30.97
N ALA A 28 5.90 -7.26 -30.97
CA ALA A 28 5.79 -8.20 -29.86
C ALA A 28 6.48 -7.71 -28.58
N SER A 29 7.65 -7.06 -28.70
CA SER A 29 8.37 -6.51 -27.54
C SER A 29 7.62 -5.33 -26.94
N VAL A 30 7.05 -4.46 -27.78
CA VAL A 30 6.22 -3.33 -27.32
C VAL A 30 4.92 -3.83 -26.69
N ALA A 31 4.25 -4.83 -27.28
CA ALA A 31 3.05 -5.42 -26.69
C ALA A 31 3.35 -6.10 -25.33
N GLY A 32 4.47 -6.82 -25.24
CA GLY A 32 4.93 -7.41 -23.98
C GLY A 32 5.26 -6.35 -22.92
N ALA A 33 5.88 -5.23 -23.29
CA ALA A 33 6.14 -4.12 -22.38
C ALA A 33 4.85 -3.42 -21.92
N ALA A 34 3.87 -3.28 -22.83
CA ALA A 34 2.58 -2.68 -22.52
C ALA A 34 1.75 -3.51 -21.53
N LEU A 35 2.07 -4.81 -21.36
CA LEU A 35 1.45 -5.69 -20.37
C LEU A 35 1.58 -5.15 -18.93
N ALA A 36 2.60 -4.35 -18.63
CA ALA A 36 2.74 -3.71 -17.32
C ALA A 36 1.60 -2.74 -16.99
N LEU A 37 0.94 -2.16 -18.01
CA LEU A 37 -0.16 -1.21 -17.84
C LEU A 37 -1.42 -1.84 -17.22
N PRO A 38 -1.99 -2.94 -17.75
CA PRO A 38 -3.15 -3.57 -17.13
C PRO A 38 -2.84 -4.13 -15.74
N PHE A 39 -1.63 -4.63 -15.48
CA PHE A 39 -1.26 -5.05 -14.12
C PHE A 39 -1.20 -3.87 -13.15
N ARG A 40 -0.70 -2.71 -13.61
CA ARG A 40 -0.66 -1.50 -12.79
C ARG A 40 -2.06 -0.95 -12.53
N LEU A 41 -2.92 -0.88 -13.54
CA LEU A 41 -4.31 -0.45 -13.41
C LEU A 41 -5.18 -1.45 -12.62
N GLY A 42 -4.86 -2.74 -12.70
CA GLY A 42 -5.57 -3.82 -12.01
C GLY A 42 -5.29 -3.88 -10.51
N THR A 43 -4.29 -3.16 -10.00
CA THR A 43 -3.98 -3.14 -8.56
C THR A 43 -5.14 -2.65 -7.69
N GLY A 44 -6.00 -1.77 -8.23
CA GLY A 44 -7.21 -1.31 -7.56
C GLY A 44 -8.19 -2.44 -7.20
N LEU A 45 -8.19 -3.56 -7.93
CA LEU A 45 -9.09 -4.70 -7.66
C LEU A 45 -8.88 -5.31 -6.26
N PHE A 46 -7.69 -5.16 -5.69
CA PHE A 46 -7.37 -5.65 -4.34
C PHE A 46 -7.80 -4.69 -3.23
N VAL A 47 -8.27 -3.48 -3.57
CA VAL A 47 -8.76 -2.50 -2.62
C VAL A 47 -10.18 -2.85 -2.17
N LEU A 48 -10.43 -2.77 -0.86
CA LEU A 48 -11.72 -3.10 -0.29
C LEU A 48 -12.87 -2.28 -0.91
N GLY A 49 -13.80 -2.97 -1.54
CA GLY A 49 -14.97 -2.36 -2.15
C GLY A 49 -14.66 -1.52 -3.39
N TYR A 50 -13.53 -1.76 -4.06
CA TYR A 50 -13.21 -1.13 -5.34
C TYR A 50 -14.30 -1.37 -6.37
N SER A 51 -14.77 -0.29 -6.99
CA SER A 51 -15.78 -0.33 -8.04
C SER A 51 -15.46 0.74 -9.08
N VAL A 52 -15.54 0.34 -10.35
CA VAL A 52 -15.29 1.18 -11.51
C VAL A 52 -16.61 1.39 -12.25
N SER A 53 -16.97 2.65 -12.48
CA SER A 53 -18.16 3.03 -13.25
C SER A 53 -17.79 4.01 -14.35
N LEU A 54 -18.31 3.79 -15.55
CA LEU A 54 -18.17 4.72 -16.67
C LEU A 54 -19.31 5.74 -16.63
N VAL A 55 -18.97 7.02 -16.55
CA VAL A 55 -19.93 8.10 -16.37
C VAL A 55 -19.67 9.21 -17.39
N SER A 56 -20.73 9.89 -17.87
CA SER A 56 -20.62 11.07 -18.74
C SER A 56 -19.88 12.22 -18.06
N ALA A 57 -19.21 13.05 -18.85
CA ALA A 57 -18.33 14.12 -18.39
C ALA A 57 -18.99 15.13 -17.42
N ASP A 58 -20.31 15.31 -17.52
CA ASP A 58 -21.10 16.30 -16.79
C ASP A 58 -21.43 15.91 -15.34
N LYS A 59 -21.22 14.63 -14.97
CA LYS A 59 -21.61 14.10 -13.65
C LYS A 59 -20.47 14.06 -12.63
N ILE A 60 -19.25 14.40 -13.02
CA ILE A 60 -18.09 14.42 -12.12
C ILE A 60 -17.72 15.89 -11.84
N PRO A 61 -17.74 16.32 -10.56
CA PRO A 61 -17.38 17.69 -10.21
C PRO A 61 -15.90 17.95 -10.49
N SER A 62 -15.53 19.20 -10.77
CA SER A 62 -14.19 19.59 -11.24
C SER A 62 -13.08 19.44 -10.19
N ASP A 63 -13.45 19.23 -8.92
CA ASP A 63 -12.56 18.97 -7.79
C ASP A 63 -12.17 17.49 -7.66
N GLN A 64 -12.85 16.58 -8.35
CA GLN A 64 -12.58 15.15 -8.29
C GLN A 64 -11.72 14.67 -9.46
N TYR A 65 -10.65 13.93 -9.15
CA TYR A 65 -9.79 13.31 -10.16
C TYR A 65 -10.55 12.18 -10.88
N SER A 66 -10.57 12.20 -12.21
CA SER A 66 -11.15 11.14 -13.06
C SER A 66 -10.27 10.89 -14.27
N LEU A 67 -10.10 9.62 -14.64
CA LEU A 67 -9.40 9.25 -15.87
C LEU A 67 -10.38 9.40 -17.06
N GLU A 68 -10.04 10.23 -18.03
CA GLU A 68 -10.83 10.39 -19.25
C GLU A 68 -10.31 9.47 -20.35
N PHE A 69 -11.18 8.60 -20.85
CA PHE A 69 -10.86 7.69 -21.94
C PHE A 69 -12.00 7.68 -22.96
N LEU A 70 -11.72 8.15 -24.18
CA LEU A 70 -12.69 8.22 -25.29
C LEU A 70 -13.96 9.05 -24.99
N GLY A 71 -13.82 10.18 -24.28
CA GLY A 71 -14.95 11.04 -23.89
C GLY A 71 -15.83 10.48 -22.77
N LEU A 72 -15.46 9.32 -22.21
CA LEU A 72 -16.06 8.75 -21.00
C LEU A 72 -15.12 9.02 -19.82
N LYS A 73 -15.69 9.44 -18.68
CA LYS A 73 -14.92 9.55 -17.45
C LYS A 73 -15.07 8.26 -16.64
N VAL A 74 -13.93 7.73 -16.20
CA VAL A 74 -13.86 6.57 -15.30
C VAL A 74 -13.98 7.09 -13.86
N LYS A 75 -15.08 6.73 -13.19
CA LYS A 75 -15.28 6.98 -11.76
C LYS A 75 -14.85 5.75 -10.99
N GLU A 76 -13.75 5.88 -10.26
CA GLU A 76 -13.27 4.87 -9.33
C GLU A 76 -13.77 5.20 -7.92
N THR A 77 -14.35 4.22 -7.25
CA THR A 77 -14.81 4.35 -5.86
C THR A 77 -14.30 3.17 -5.05
N SER A 78 -14.07 3.38 -3.76
CA SER A 78 -13.70 2.35 -2.81
C SER A 78 -14.49 2.52 -1.51
N LYS A 79 -14.54 1.49 -0.66
CA LYS A 79 -15.24 1.54 0.63
C LYS A 79 -14.28 1.80 1.81
N ILE A 80 -13.10 2.37 1.53
CA ILE A 80 -12.06 2.59 2.55
C ILE A 80 -12.54 3.60 3.60
N ASP A 81 -13.35 4.59 3.22
CA ASP A 81 -13.88 5.61 4.14
C ASP A 81 -14.74 5.03 5.27
N GLN A 82 -15.26 3.80 5.12
CA GLN A 82 -16.01 3.10 6.16
C GLN A 82 -15.08 2.53 7.24
N CYS A 83 -13.80 2.33 6.93
CA CYS A 83 -12.78 1.88 7.87
C CYS A 83 -12.30 3.09 8.68
N ARG A 84 -12.80 3.24 9.92
CA ARG A 84 -12.29 4.25 10.85
C ARG A 84 -10.82 3.98 11.13
N ARG A 85 -9.94 4.90 10.74
CA ARG A 85 -8.51 4.83 11.05
C ARG A 85 -8.32 5.25 12.51
N PRO A 86 -7.48 4.55 13.29
CA PRO A 86 -7.24 4.92 14.68
C PRO A 86 -6.60 6.32 14.77
N GLU A 87 -7.05 7.16 15.71
CA GLU A 87 -6.51 8.53 15.90
C GLU A 87 -5.02 8.54 16.28
N LYS A 88 -4.59 7.53 17.02
CA LYS A 88 -3.19 7.30 17.40
C LYS A 88 -2.64 6.07 16.70
N PRO A 89 -1.40 6.13 16.18
CA PRO A 89 -0.78 5.00 15.52
C PRO A 89 -0.59 3.84 16.51
N ILE A 90 -0.69 2.62 15.97
CA ILE A 90 -0.47 1.39 16.72
C ILE A 90 1.02 1.25 17.02
N GLU A 91 1.40 0.86 18.23
CA GLU A 91 2.80 0.56 18.54
C GLU A 91 3.06 -0.95 18.42
N ILE A 92 4.08 -1.34 17.67
CA ILE A 92 4.51 -2.74 17.53
C ILE A 92 5.96 -2.88 17.97
N TYR A 93 6.19 -3.73 18.95
CA TYR A 93 7.52 -4.11 19.44
C TYR A 93 7.93 -5.42 18.76
N GLU A 94 9.00 -5.39 17.98
CA GLU A 94 9.42 -6.53 17.15
C GLU A 94 10.94 -6.67 17.04
N PHE A 95 11.42 -7.75 16.43
CA PHE A 95 12.82 -7.90 16.07
C PHE A 95 13.01 -8.67 14.76
N GLU A 96 14.04 -8.32 13.98
CA GLU A 96 14.28 -8.82 12.62
C GLU A 96 14.36 -10.35 12.49
N GLY A 97 14.91 -11.03 13.50
CA GLY A 97 15.13 -12.48 13.47
C GLY A 97 13.89 -13.34 13.75
N CYS A 98 12.71 -12.76 13.93
CA CYS A 98 11.50 -13.50 14.30
C CYS A 98 10.60 -13.79 13.08
N PRO A 99 10.27 -15.06 12.77
CA PRO A 99 9.37 -15.38 11.67
C PRO A 99 7.95 -14.82 11.87
N PHE A 100 7.50 -14.68 13.12
CA PHE A 100 6.19 -14.10 13.44
C PHE A 100 6.17 -12.57 13.26
N CYS A 101 7.27 -11.87 13.58
CA CYS A 101 7.38 -10.42 13.36
C CYS A 101 7.35 -10.11 11.85
N ARG A 102 8.05 -10.93 11.05
CA ARG A 102 7.99 -10.84 9.59
C ARG A 102 6.55 -10.92 9.06
N LYS A 103 5.75 -11.90 9.51
CA LYS A 103 4.35 -12.03 9.10
C LYS A 103 3.53 -10.79 9.47
N VAL A 104 3.72 -10.24 10.67
CA VAL A 104 3.01 -9.02 11.10
C VAL A 104 3.37 -7.83 10.22
N ARG A 105 4.65 -7.63 9.87
CA ARG A 105 5.06 -6.57 8.93
C ARG A 105 4.43 -6.71 7.55
N GLU A 106 4.40 -7.94 7.03
CA GLU A 106 3.77 -8.23 5.74
C GLU A 106 2.27 -7.86 5.80
N MET A 107 1.57 -8.22 6.87
CA MET A 107 0.15 -7.88 7.03
C MET A 107 -0.09 -6.38 7.23
N VAL A 108 0.73 -5.69 8.04
CA VAL A 108 0.64 -4.23 8.23
C VAL A 108 0.79 -3.49 6.89
N SER A 109 1.70 -3.98 6.03
CA SER A 109 1.92 -3.41 4.71
C SER A 109 0.74 -3.69 3.75
N VAL A 110 0.17 -4.90 3.80
CA VAL A 110 -1.00 -5.27 2.96
C VAL A 110 -2.25 -4.49 3.36
N LEU A 111 -2.42 -4.23 4.65
CA LEU A 111 -3.58 -3.53 5.22
C LEU A 111 -3.42 -2.01 5.26
N ASP A 112 -2.25 -1.49 4.87
CA ASP A 112 -1.90 -0.07 4.92
C ASP A 112 -2.23 0.59 6.27
N LEU A 113 -1.82 -0.05 7.38
CA LEU A 113 -2.07 0.45 8.74
C LEU A 113 -0.96 1.41 9.20
N ASP A 114 -1.34 2.48 9.89
CA ASP A 114 -0.39 3.38 10.55
C ASP A 114 0.16 2.75 11.83
N VAL A 115 1.45 2.38 11.76
CA VAL A 115 2.14 1.67 12.84
C VAL A 115 3.49 2.33 13.15
N LEU A 116 3.81 2.41 14.44
CA LEU A 116 5.14 2.71 14.96
C LEU A 116 5.86 1.43 15.36
N PHE A 117 6.96 1.12 14.68
CA PHE A 117 7.79 -0.04 15.00
C PHE A 117 8.89 0.31 16.02
N TYR A 118 8.95 -0.46 17.10
CA TYR A 118 9.97 -0.38 18.15
C TYR A 118 10.89 -1.61 18.09
N PRO A 119 12.14 -1.46 17.58
CA PRO A 119 13.05 -2.59 17.43
C PRO A 119 13.55 -3.08 18.79
N CYS A 120 13.46 -4.39 19.01
CA CYS A 120 13.81 -5.09 20.24
C CYS A 120 14.88 -6.16 19.97
N PRO A 121 16.12 -5.79 19.58
CA PRO A 121 17.18 -6.74 19.27
C PRO A 121 17.48 -7.68 20.45
N GLN A 122 18.21 -8.76 20.16
CA GLN A 122 18.70 -9.66 21.21
C GLN A 122 19.48 -8.86 22.26
N LYS A 123 19.05 -8.93 23.52
CA LYS A 123 19.63 -8.19 24.66
C LYS A 123 19.59 -6.65 24.56
N GLY A 124 18.71 -6.06 23.75
CA GLY A 124 18.55 -4.60 23.68
C GLY A 124 18.09 -4.00 25.02
N PRO A 125 18.66 -2.86 25.47
CA PRO A 125 18.37 -2.28 26.79
C PRO A 125 17.12 -1.37 26.82
N THR A 126 16.67 -0.83 25.68
CA THR A 126 15.67 0.26 25.66
C THR A 126 14.23 -0.24 25.67
N PHE A 127 13.79 -0.93 24.60
CA PHE A 127 12.36 -1.27 24.41
C PHE A 127 11.99 -2.66 24.91
N ARG A 128 12.95 -3.57 24.95
CA ARG A 128 12.78 -4.95 25.43
C ARG A 128 12.37 -5.07 26.91
N PRO A 129 12.90 -4.28 27.87
CA PRO A 129 12.39 -4.32 29.23
C PRO A 129 10.99 -3.73 29.35
N LYS A 130 10.65 -2.69 28.58
CA LYS A 130 9.31 -2.11 28.54
C LYS A 130 8.24 -3.15 28.17
N VAL A 131 8.53 -4.06 27.25
CA VAL A 131 7.62 -5.18 26.91
C VAL A 131 7.43 -6.16 28.08
N LEU A 132 8.46 -6.38 28.89
CA LEU A 132 8.33 -7.20 30.11
C LEU A 132 7.46 -6.50 31.15
N GLU A 133 7.62 -5.18 31.32
CA GLU A 133 6.80 -4.38 32.24
C GLU A 133 5.33 -4.33 31.81
N MET A 134 5.06 -4.13 30.52
CA MET A 134 3.69 -4.04 29.99
C MET A 134 3.02 -5.40 29.82
N GLY A 135 3.75 -6.41 29.32
CA GLY A 135 3.20 -7.70 28.90
C GLY A 135 3.47 -8.86 29.86
N GLY A 136 4.28 -8.65 30.91
CA GLY A 136 4.68 -9.69 31.88
C GLY A 136 5.57 -10.80 31.31
N LYS A 137 5.72 -10.90 29.98
CA LYS A 137 6.49 -11.92 29.26
C LYS A 137 7.25 -11.31 28.09
N LYS A 138 8.46 -11.83 27.83
CA LYS A 138 9.29 -11.43 26.67
C LYS A 138 8.85 -12.17 25.39
N GLN A 139 7.61 -11.92 24.94
CA GLN A 139 7.06 -12.50 23.71
C GLN A 139 6.96 -11.41 22.63
N PHE A 140 7.36 -11.76 21.41
CA PHE A 140 7.35 -10.86 20.24
C PHE A 140 6.67 -11.57 19.06
N PRO A 141 5.97 -10.83 18.18
CA PRO A 141 5.68 -9.39 18.25
C PRO A 141 4.71 -9.03 19.38
N TYR A 142 4.83 -7.82 19.94
CA TYR A 142 3.92 -7.29 20.97
C TYR A 142 3.30 -5.99 20.48
N MET A 143 1.97 -5.88 20.53
CA MET A 143 1.20 -4.77 19.95
C MET A 143 0.48 -3.99 21.04
N VAL A 144 0.52 -2.67 20.97
CA VAL A 144 -0.17 -1.75 21.90
C VAL A 144 -1.07 -0.82 21.10
N CYS A 145 -2.37 -0.90 21.36
CA CYS A 145 -3.38 0.03 20.85
C CYS A 145 -3.72 1.07 21.94
N LYS A 146 -3.65 2.36 21.62
CA LYS A 146 -3.89 3.46 22.57
C LYS A 146 -5.33 4.00 22.59
N ASN A 147 -6.19 3.56 21.68
CA ASN A 147 -7.51 4.16 21.45
C ASN A 147 -8.68 3.29 21.94
N SER A 148 -8.42 2.03 22.32
CA SER A 148 -9.41 1.16 22.96
C SER A 148 -8.98 0.91 24.41
N SER A 149 -9.93 0.67 25.31
CA SER A 149 -9.70 0.45 26.74
C SER A 149 -8.49 -0.46 27.03
N PRO A 150 -7.77 -0.23 28.14
CA PRO A 150 -6.44 -0.79 28.38
C PRO A 150 -6.52 -2.23 28.89
N VAL A 151 -7.05 -3.15 28.07
CA VAL A 151 -7.05 -4.58 28.35
C VAL A 151 -6.92 -5.37 27.06
N LEU A 152 -5.70 -5.85 26.86
CA LEU A 152 -5.44 -7.23 26.45
C LEU A 152 -6.08 -7.68 25.13
N TRP A 153 -5.50 -7.25 24.00
CA TRP A 153 -5.35 -8.18 22.90
C TRP A 153 -3.96 -8.78 23.00
N PHE A 154 -3.84 -9.76 23.90
CA PHE A 154 -2.99 -10.91 23.62
C PHE A 154 -3.56 -11.46 22.31
N VAL A 155 -3.14 -10.91 21.16
CA VAL A 155 -3.45 -11.53 19.88
C VAL A 155 -2.71 -12.83 19.97
N ARG A 156 -3.46 -13.85 20.38
CA ARG A 156 -3.02 -15.21 20.52
C ARG A 156 -2.44 -15.53 19.16
N LEU A 157 -1.11 -15.52 19.11
CA LEU A 157 -0.24 -15.46 17.93
C LEU A 157 -0.54 -16.57 16.92
N TYR A 158 -1.36 -17.55 17.32
CA TYR A 158 -1.94 -18.58 16.50
C TYR A 158 -2.90 -18.08 15.41
N VAL A 159 -3.69 -17.03 15.61
CA VAL A 159 -4.74 -16.67 14.63
C VAL A 159 -4.11 -16.02 13.38
N ILE A 160 -3.28 -14.97 13.54
CA ILE A 160 -2.61 -14.32 12.40
C ILE A 160 -1.61 -15.29 11.71
N ALA A 161 -0.98 -16.20 12.45
CA ALA A 161 0.00 -17.12 11.87
C ALA A 161 -0.60 -18.25 11.00
N THR A 162 -1.91 -18.55 11.13
CA THR A 162 -2.59 -19.67 10.45
C THR A 162 -3.58 -19.22 9.36
N ILE A 163 -3.79 -17.91 9.17
CA ILE A 163 -4.78 -17.43 8.19
C ILE A 163 -4.14 -17.40 6.79
N SER A 164 -4.26 -18.52 6.09
CA SER A 164 -4.09 -18.63 4.63
C SER A 164 -5.26 -18.01 3.85
N ASN A 165 -6.23 -17.38 4.53
CA ASN A 165 -7.50 -16.98 3.95
C ASN A 165 -7.81 -15.49 4.21
N PHE A 166 -7.62 -14.67 3.18
CA PHE A 166 -7.73 -13.20 3.20
C PHE A 166 -9.01 -12.66 3.87
N THR A 167 -10.11 -13.43 3.84
CA THR A 167 -11.42 -13.10 4.43
C THR A 167 -11.43 -12.99 5.96
N TYR A 168 -10.53 -13.67 6.68
CA TYR A 168 -10.48 -13.57 8.15
C TYR A 168 -9.71 -12.31 8.61
N LEU A 169 -8.84 -11.76 7.76
CA LEU A 169 -8.00 -10.62 8.10
C LEU A 169 -8.78 -9.29 8.10
N SER A 170 -9.73 -9.12 7.18
CA SER A 170 -10.62 -7.95 7.15
C SER A 170 -11.52 -7.87 8.40
N ASN A 171 -11.96 -9.02 8.93
CA ASN A 171 -12.73 -9.09 10.16
C ASN A 171 -11.90 -8.65 11.39
N VAL A 172 -10.63 -9.05 11.45
CA VAL A 172 -9.72 -8.65 12.55
C VAL A 172 -9.44 -7.15 12.52
N VAL A 173 -9.24 -6.55 11.35
CA VAL A 173 -9.04 -5.09 11.23
C VAL A 173 -10.31 -4.33 11.58
N SER A 174 -11.48 -4.82 11.14
CA SER A 174 -12.77 -4.24 11.53
C SER A 174 -12.99 -4.27 13.04
N GLU A 175 -12.50 -5.31 13.72
CA GLU A 175 -12.55 -5.46 15.18
C GLU A 175 -11.50 -4.58 15.89
N LEU A 176 -10.32 -4.37 15.30
CA LEU A 176 -9.29 -3.43 15.78
C LEU A 176 -9.69 -1.96 15.63
N CYS A 177 -10.50 -1.64 14.61
CA CYS A 177 -11.01 -0.30 14.31
C CYS A 177 -12.42 -0.04 14.85
N SER A 178 -13.11 -1.06 15.35
CA SER A 178 -14.38 -0.87 16.06
C SER A 178 -14.08 -0.35 17.46
N ASP A 179 -14.13 0.96 17.59
CA ASP A 179 -14.61 1.57 18.84
C ASP A 179 -15.97 0.93 19.15
N LYS A 180 -15.98 -0.09 20.01
CA LYS A 180 -17.14 -0.30 20.87
C LYS A 180 -17.15 0.86 21.84
N GLN A 181 -17.65 2.01 21.38
CA GLN A 181 -18.26 3.00 22.24
C GLN A 181 -19.46 2.32 22.90
N ALA A 182 -19.24 1.88 24.13
CA ALA A 182 -20.27 1.69 25.14
C ALA A 182 -19.82 2.48 26.37
#